data_AF-Q7RMR8-F1
#
_entry.id   AF-Q7RMR8-F1
#
_cell.length_a   1.000
_cell.length_b   1.000
_cell.length_c   1.000
_cell.angle_alpha   90.00
_cell.angle_beta   90.00
_cell.angle_gamma   90.00
#
_symmetry.space_group_name_H-M   'P 1'
#
loop_
_entity.id
_entity.type
_entity.pdbx_description
1 polymer ?
#
loop_
_entity_poly.entity_id
_entity_poly.type
_entity_poly.pdbx_seq_one_letter_code
_entity_poly.pdbx_strand_id
1 'polypeptide(L)'
;LIIFFYKYINDLSISLILCYNDELINLNDLDENEINKCKNVVISKLDDNIKLIYKVVDEIFQFYLTDEYNVYSSVRRKHKSEEKDNVIDNFKKKKKKEQLIQWCHGNVGFIILLIELLKYKYVPIYFKEKYNHEFLENMGYLIWEKGLLYKGFGLCHGISGNGIVFLYLYNLTNDKKWYIMALKYALFSIKYFKKFYNIPDRPDSLYEGYAGLIVFLSFVLKPDLTYFLGYDFPNSIISTHM
;
A
#
# COMPACT_ATOMS: atom_id res chain seq x y z
N LEU A 1 -2.37 0.68 11.60
CA LEU A 1 -2.87 -0.09 12.77
C LEU A 1 -1.87 -0.12 13.93
N ILE A 2 -0.62 -0.55 13.74
CA ILE A 2 0.37 -0.58 14.85
C ILE A 2 0.59 0.81 15.46
N ILE A 3 0.77 1.84 14.63
CA ILE A 3 0.89 3.24 15.08
C ILE A 3 -0.34 3.68 15.90
N PHE A 4 -1.54 3.23 15.51
CA PHE A 4 -2.75 3.47 16.28
C PHE A 4 -2.63 2.86 17.68
N PHE A 5 -2.18 1.61 17.81
CA PHE A 5 -2.00 0.99 19.13
C PHE A 5 -0.92 1.66 19.99
N TYR A 6 0.15 2.17 19.40
CA TYR A 6 1.09 3.01 20.16
C TYR A 6 0.42 4.28 20.71
N LYS A 7 -0.48 4.89 19.92
CA LYS A 7 -1.16 6.15 20.29
C LYS A 7 -2.12 5.93 21.46
N TYR A 8 -2.77 4.78 21.47
CA TYR A 8 -3.75 4.39 22.48
C TYR A 8 -3.20 3.30 23.40
N ILE A 9 -1.90 3.33 23.71
CA ILE A 9 -1.23 2.26 24.45
C ILE A 9 -1.82 2.07 25.85
N ASN A 10 -2.20 3.16 26.52
CA ASN A 10 -2.80 3.09 27.85
C ASN A 10 -4.16 2.37 27.79
N ASP A 11 -5.04 2.80 26.88
CA ASP A 11 -6.38 2.22 26.70
C ASP A 11 -6.28 0.74 26.31
N LEU A 12 -5.35 0.39 25.42
CA LEU A 12 -5.09 -0.99 25.01
C LEU A 12 -4.59 -1.83 26.19
N SER A 13 -3.66 -1.32 27.01
CA SER A 13 -3.16 -2.03 28.18
C SER A 13 -4.24 -2.27 29.23
N ILE A 14 -5.08 -1.28 29.49
CA ILE A 14 -6.24 -1.40 30.38
C ILE A 14 -7.22 -2.45 29.84
N SER A 15 -7.58 -2.34 28.56
CA SER A 15 -8.48 -3.29 27.89
C SER A 15 -7.98 -4.72 27.99
N LEU A 16 -6.67 -4.95 27.82
CA LEU A 16 -6.07 -6.28 27.96
C LEU A 16 -6.14 -6.80 29.40
N ILE A 17 -5.84 -5.99 30.42
CA ILE A 17 -5.93 -6.40 31.83
C ILE A 17 -7.37 -6.79 32.18
N LEU A 18 -8.34 -5.97 31.76
CA LEU A 18 -9.77 -6.24 32.00
C LEU A 18 -10.26 -7.50 31.27
N CYS A 19 -9.77 -7.79 30.06
CA CYS A 19 -10.13 -9.01 29.34
C CYS A 19 -9.56 -10.30 29.97
N TYR A 20 -8.47 -10.20 30.75
CA TYR A 20 -7.89 -11.36 31.42
C TYR A 20 -8.58 -11.71 32.75
N ASN A 21 -9.29 -10.76 33.33
CA ASN A 21 -10.04 -10.94 34.55
C ASN A 21 -11.53 -11.04 34.19
N ASP A 22 -12.12 -12.24 34.25
CA ASP A 22 -13.54 -12.50 33.93
C ASP A 22 -14.55 -11.76 34.86
N GLU A 23 -14.06 -10.88 35.75
CA GLU A 23 -14.85 -10.08 36.67
C GLU A 23 -14.91 -8.62 36.21
N LEU A 24 -16.05 -7.96 36.46
CA LEU A 24 -16.29 -6.56 36.12
C LEU A 24 -15.47 -5.65 37.07
N ILE A 25 -14.17 -5.54 36.83
CA ILE A 25 -13.26 -4.69 37.60
C ILE A 25 -13.58 -3.21 37.31
N ASN A 26 -13.74 -2.42 38.37
CA ASN A 26 -13.88 -0.97 38.24
C ASN A 26 -12.53 -0.37 37.80
N LEU A 27 -12.55 0.49 36.78
CA LEU A 27 -11.37 1.15 36.21
C LEU A 27 -10.50 1.84 37.28
N ASN A 28 -11.12 2.34 38.36
CA ASN A 28 -10.43 3.03 39.44
C ASN A 28 -9.64 2.12 40.38
N ASP A 29 -9.87 0.81 40.32
CA ASP A 29 -9.24 -0.18 41.21
C ASP A 29 -8.02 -0.87 40.56
N LEU A 30 -7.68 -0.49 39.32
CA LEU A 30 -6.53 -1.06 38.60
C LEU A 30 -5.20 -0.55 39.19
N ASP A 31 -4.31 -1.47 39.54
CA ASP A 31 -2.96 -1.15 40.02
C ASP A 31 -2.12 -0.50 38.90
N GLU A 32 -1.62 0.70 39.17
CA GLU A 32 -0.78 1.46 38.25
C GLU A 32 0.51 0.70 37.88
N ASN A 33 1.05 -0.12 38.80
CA ASN A 33 2.21 -0.97 38.49
C ASN A 33 1.85 -2.07 37.49
N GLU A 34 0.67 -2.67 37.62
CA GLU A 34 0.17 -3.68 36.69
C GLU A 34 -0.06 -3.09 35.30
N ILE A 35 -0.66 -1.89 35.21
CA ILE A 35 -0.83 -1.15 33.96
C ILE A 35 0.53 -0.89 33.30
N ASN A 36 1.50 -0.37 34.06
CA ASN A 36 2.83 -0.07 33.53
C ASN A 36 3.57 -1.32 33.05
N LYS A 37 3.45 -2.44 33.77
CA LYS A 37 4.01 -3.72 33.36
C LYS A 37 3.37 -4.22 32.06
N CYS A 38 2.04 -4.21 31.97
CA CYS A 38 1.30 -4.57 30.75
C CYS A 38 1.74 -3.69 29.56
N LYS A 39 1.79 -2.38 29.77
CA LYS A 39 2.22 -1.38 28.78
C LYS A 39 3.60 -1.70 28.20
N ASN A 40 4.59 -1.99 29.05
CA ASN A 40 5.94 -2.35 28.59
C ASN A 40 5.94 -3.61 27.73
N VAL A 41 5.16 -4.63 28.10
CA VAL A 41 5.02 -5.87 27.31
C VAL A 41 4.36 -5.59 25.96
N VAL A 42 3.29 -4.79 25.94
CA VAL A 42 2.57 -4.45 24.69
C VAL A 42 3.49 -3.65 23.77
N ILE A 43 4.20 -2.64 24.29
CA ILE A 43 5.18 -1.85 23.52
C ILE A 43 6.22 -2.78 22.87
N SER A 44 6.82 -3.68 23.66
CA SER A 44 7.80 -4.64 23.13
C SER A 44 7.24 -5.49 21.99
N LYS A 45 5.99 -5.98 22.11
CA LYS A 45 5.34 -6.75 21.04
C LYS A 45 5.03 -5.91 19.80
N LEU A 46 4.62 -4.65 19.97
CA LEU A 46 4.42 -3.75 18.84
C LEU A 46 5.74 -3.47 18.12
N ASP A 47 6.84 -3.28 18.86
CA ASP A 47 8.18 -3.05 18.29
C ASP A 47 8.63 -4.26 17.45
N ASP A 48 8.41 -5.47 17.95
CA ASP A 48 8.76 -6.70 17.25
C ASP A 48 7.92 -6.90 15.98
N ASN A 49 6.64 -6.53 16.01
CA ASN A 49 5.80 -6.53 14.80
C ASN A 49 6.28 -5.52 13.76
N ILE A 50 6.73 -4.32 14.16
CA ILE A 50 7.31 -3.34 13.24
C ILE A 50 8.58 -3.90 12.59
N LYS A 51 9.49 -4.47 13.38
CA LYS A 51 10.71 -5.11 12.84
C LYS A 51 10.36 -6.23 11.86
N LEU A 52 9.35 -7.04 12.18
CA LEU A 52 8.88 -8.12 11.30
C LEU A 52 8.34 -7.56 9.98
N ILE A 53 7.58 -6.47 9.99
CA ILE A 53 7.08 -5.83 8.77
C ILE A 53 8.22 -5.42 7.85
N TYR A 54 9.24 -4.73 8.36
CA TYR A 54 10.42 -4.36 7.55
C TYR A 54 11.10 -5.58 6.95
N LYS A 55 11.31 -6.63 7.75
CA LYS A 55 11.92 -7.88 7.29
C LYS A 55 11.09 -8.55 6.18
N VAL A 56 9.78 -8.70 6.39
CA VAL A 56 8.89 -9.36 5.41
C VAL A 56 8.81 -8.57 4.12
N VAL A 57 8.74 -7.23 4.20
CA VAL A 57 8.77 -6.38 3.01
C VAL A 57 10.09 -6.54 2.27
N ASP A 58 11.22 -6.55 2.98
CA ASP A 58 12.53 -6.75 2.36
C ASP A 58 12.63 -8.10 1.63
N GLU A 59 12.17 -9.18 2.27
CA GLU A 59 12.10 -10.52 1.69
C GLU A 59 11.19 -10.57 0.46
N ILE A 60 10.00 -9.96 0.52
CA ILE A 60 9.08 -9.89 -0.63
C ILE A 60 9.79 -9.23 -1.82
N PHE A 61 10.45 -8.10 -1.61
CA PHE A 61 11.16 -7.42 -2.69
C PHE A 61 12.36 -8.22 -3.18
N GLN A 62 13.09 -8.90 -2.29
CA GLN A 62 14.20 -9.77 -2.70
C GLN A 62 13.75 -10.90 -3.62
N PHE A 63 12.57 -11.49 -3.41
CA PHE A 63 12.09 -12.63 -4.19
C PHE A 63 11.21 -12.25 -5.39
N TYR A 64 10.51 -11.11 -5.34
CA TYR A 64 9.45 -10.78 -6.30
C TYR A 64 9.65 -9.49 -7.08
N LEU A 65 10.68 -8.71 -6.76
CA LEU A 65 11.06 -7.54 -7.56
C LEU A 65 11.70 -7.97 -8.88
N THR A 66 11.35 -7.30 -9.96
CA THR A 66 12.01 -7.42 -11.27
C THR A 66 12.98 -6.27 -11.49
N ASP A 67 13.88 -6.42 -12.46
CA ASP A 67 14.76 -5.35 -12.95
C ASP A 67 14.00 -4.10 -13.45
N GLU A 68 12.74 -4.26 -13.87
CA GLU A 68 11.84 -3.15 -14.25
C GLU A 68 11.09 -2.52 -13.06
N TYR A 69 11.49 -2.79 -11.82
CA TYR A 69 10.85 -2.27 -10.59
C TYR A 69 9.37 -2.66 -10.41
N ASN A 70 8.94 -3.76 -11.03
CA ASN A 70 7.64 -4.37 -10.77
C ASN A 70 7.73 -5.39 -9.63
N VAL A 71 6.71 -5.47 -8.76
CA VAL A 71 6.59 -6.50 -7.73
C VAL A 71 5.43 -7.44 -8.07
N TYR A 72 5.69 -8.74 -8.21
CA TYR A 72 4.64 -9.71 -8.50
C TYR A 72 3.95 -10.18 -7.21
N SER A 73 2.61 -10.10 -7.19
CA SER A 73 1.79 -10.58 -6.07
C SER A 73 1.52 -12.09 -6.06
N SER A 74 1.72 -12.78 -7.20
CA SER A 74 1.46 -14.21 -7.31
C SER A 74 2.74 -14.99 -7.62
N VAL A 75 3.14 -15.84 -6.69
CA VAL A 75 4.05 -16.97 -6.96
C VAL A 75 3.34 -17.90 -7.93
N ARG A 76 3.66 -17.85 -9.22
CA ARG A 76 3.55 -19.10 -9.98
C ARG A 76 4.68 -19.98 -9.46
N ARG A 77 4.35 -20.95 -8.60
CA ARG A 77 5.27 -22.07 -8.32
C ARG A 77 5.75 -22.52 -9.68
N LYS A 78 7.07 -22.48 -9.93
CA LYS A 78 7.63 -23.30 -11.00
C LYS A 78 7.17 -24.72 -10.65
N HIS A 79 6.18 -25.25 -11.36
CA HIS A 79 5.92 -26.68 -11.29
C HIS A 79 7.27 -27.34 -11.59
N LYS A 80 7.77 -28.14 -10.65
CA LYS A 80 8.77 -29.17 -10.93
C LYS A 80 8.14 -30.12 -11.95
N SER A 81 8.21 -29.74 -13.21
CA SER A 81 8.04 -30.63 -14.36
C SER A 81 9.25 -30.41 -15.26
N GLU A 82 10.43 -30.52 -14.66
CA GLU A 82 11.63 -30.95 -15.36
C GLU A 82 11.71 -32.45 -15.11
N GLU A 83 10.89 -33.21 -15.82
CA GLU A 83 11.22 -34.57 -16.25
C GLU A 83 10.11 -35.06 -17.18
N LYS A 84 10.51 -35.31 -18.42
CA LYS A 84 9.75 -35.92 -19.53
C LYS A 84 8.70 -35.01 -20.16
N ASP A 85 9.10 -34.40 -21.28
CA ASP A 85 8.47 -34.73 -22.56
C ASP A 85 9.38 -34.28 -23.71
N ASN A 86 9.91 -35.29 -24.40
CA ASN A 86 10.61 -35.11 -25.67
C ASN A 86 9.57 -34.95 -26.79
N VAL A 87 9.85 -33.99 -27.66
CA VAL A 87 9.36 -33.80 -29.04
C VAL A 87 7.93 -33.24 -29.23
N ILE A 88 7.87 -32.24 -30.11
CA ILE A 88 6.71 -31.64 -30.80
C ILE A 88 5.95 -30.55 -30.02
N ASP A 89 6.49 -29.32 -30.00
CA ASP A 89 5.80 -28.14 -30.56
C ASP A 89 6.63 -26.85 -30.36
N ASN A 90 7.30 -26.44 -31.44
CA ASN A 90 8.11 -25.22 -31.55
C ASN A 90 7.25 -23.94 -31.70
N PHE A 91 6.22 -23.75 -30.87
CA PHE A 91 5.38 -22.53 -30.90
C PHE A 91 4.88 -22.01 -29.54
N LYS A 92 5.52 -22.34 -28.41
CA LYS A 92 5.24 -21.64 -27.15
C LYS A 92 6.05 -20.33 -27.08
N LYS A 93 5.49 -19.25 -27.63
CA LYS A 93 5.81 -17.87 -27.19
C LYS A 93 5.89 -17.91 -25.66
N LYS A 94 7.07 -17.62 -25.07
CA LYS A 94 7.19 -17.32 -23.64
C LYS A 94 6.10 -16.30 -23.32
N LYS A 95 5.00 -16.71 -22.67
CA LYS A 95 3.99 -15.77 -22.18
C LYS A 95 4.74 -14.80 -21.27
N LYS A 96 4.94 -13.56 -21.75
CA LYS A 96 5.46 -12.46 -20.93
C LYS A 96 4.64 -12.51 -19.63
N LYS A 97 5.32 -12.62 -18.48
CA LYS A 97 4.64 -12.58 -17.18
C LYS A 97 3.79 -11.31 -17.19
N GLU A 98 2.48 -11.43 -16.99
CA GLU A 98 1.59 -10.28 -16.98
C GLU A 98 2.01 -9.33 -15.87
N GLN A 99 2.44 -8.12 -16.24
CA GLN A 99 2.79 -7.08 -15.30
C GLN A 99 1.48 -6.50 -14.75
N LEU A 100 1.13 -6.92 -13.53
CA LEU A 100 -0.02 -6.39 -12.83
C LEU A 100 0.39 -5.07 -12.15
N ILE A 101 -0.09 -3.95 -12.68
CA ILE A 101 0.12 -2.60 -12.15
C ILE A 101 -1.17 -2.14 -11.47
N GLN A 102 -1.48 -2.72 -10.32
CA GLN A 102 -2.75 -2.56 -9.61
C GLN A 102 -2.50 -2.45 -8.10
N TRP A 103 -3.40 -1.80 -7.37
CA TRP A 103 -3.28 -1.70 -5.91
C TRP A 103 -3.40 -3.07 -5.25
N CYS A 104 -4.40 -3.87 -5.63
CA CYS A 104 -4.62 -5.19 -5.02
C CYS A 104 -3.54 -6.23 -5.35
N HIS A 105 -2.87 -6.08 -6.50
CA HIS A 105 -1.91 -7.04 -7.01
C HIS A 105 -0.83 -6.29 -7.80
N GLY A 106 0.20 -5.82 -7.11
CA GLY A 106 1.42 -5.31 -7.73
C GLY A 106 1.86 -3.94 -7.24
N ASN A 107 2.49 -3.19 -8.14
CA ASN A 107 3.39 -2.10 -7.76
C ASN A 107 2.75 -0.98 -6.92
N VAL A 108 1.46 -0.73 -7.14
CA VAL A 108 0.73 0.41 -6.57
C VAL A 108 0.50 0.26 -5.07
N GLY A 109 0.18 -0.95 -4.59
CA GLY A 109 0.07 -1.20 -3.15
C GLY A 109 1.44 -1.08 -2.47
N PHE A 110 2.47 -1.66 -3.10
CA PHE A 110 3.82 -1.70 -2.54
C PHE A 110 4.50 -0.33 -2.47
N ILE A 111 4.36 0.52 -3.49
CA ILE A 111 4.97 1.86 -3.44
C ILE A 111 4.36 2.71 -2.31
N ILE A 112 3.04 2.62 -2.09
CA ILE A 112 2.38 3.30 -0.97
C ILE A 112 2.92 2.78 0.36
N LEU A 113 3.01 1.45 0.52
CA LEU A 113 3.58 0.82 1.72
C LEU A 113 5.01 1.28 1.99
N LEU A 114 5.88 1.30 0.98
CA LEU A 114 7.26 1.74 1.14
C LEU A 114 7.34 3.19 1.59
N ILE A 115 6.53 4.07 1.00
CA ILE A 115 6.47 5.50 1.40
C ILE A 115 6.10 5.63 2.88
N GLU A 116 5.08 4.92 3.34
CA GLU A 116 4.67 4.96 4.74
C GLU A 116 5.74 4.39 5.69
N LEU A 117 6.41 3.30 5.29
CA LEU A 117 7.52 2.72 6.06
C LEU A 117 8.75 3.65 6.13
N LEU A 118 9.00 4.45 5.11
CA LEU A 118 10.11 5.41 5.08
C LEU A 118 9.83 6.67 5.90
N LYS A 119 8.54 7.04 6.05
CA LYS A 119 8.12 8.14 6.94
C LYS A 119 8.19 7.77 8.42
N TYR A 120 8.21 6.48 8.75
CA TYR A 120 8.26 6.05 10.14
C TYR A 120 9.58 6.48 10.80
N LYS A 121 9.45 7.12 11.98
CA LYS A 121 10.58 7.75 12.70
C LYS A 121 11.74 6.81 13.01
N TYR A 122 11.45 5.52 13.23
CA TYR A 122 12.45 4.50 13.55
C TYR A 122 12.74 3.57 12.38
N VAL A 123 12.61 4.08 11.15
CA VAL A 123 12.99 3.33 9.94
C VAL A 123 14.45 2.85 10.03
N PRO A 124 14.73 1.56 9.80
CA PRO A 124 16.10 1.06 9.76
C PRO A 124 16.92 1.71 8.65
N ILE A 125 18.20 2.03 8.93
CA ILE A 125 19.11 2.67 7.97
C ILE A 125 19.21 1.87 6.66
N TYR A 126 19.41 0.55 6.77
CA TYR A 126 19.51 -0.33 5.60
C TYR A 126 18.27 -0.24 4.69
N PHE A 127 17.08 -0.10 5.28
CA PHE A 127 15.83 -0.04 4.54
C PHE A 127 15.71 1.31 3.81
N LYS A 128 16.09 2.39 4.48
CA LYS A 128 16.11 3.74 3.91
C LYS A 128 17.10 3.87 2.75
N GLU A 129 18.26 3.24 2.85
CA GLU A 129 19.27 3.23 1.79
C GLU A 129 18.83 2.41 0.57
N LYS A 130 18.25 1.23 0.82
CA LYS A 130 17.82 0.30 -0.24
C LYS A 130 16.58 0.79 -1.00
N TYR A 131 15.57 1.29 -0.28
CA TYR A 131 14.30 1.76 -0.84
C TYR A 131 14.24 3.30 -0.88
N ASN A 132 15.35 3.91 -1.29
CA ASN A 132 15.49 5.37 -1.31
C ASN A 132 14.55 6.06 -2.33
N HIS A 133 14.65 7.39 -2.43
CA HIS A 133 13.82 8.17 -3.36
C HIS A 133 13.93 7.70 -4.82
N GLU A 134 15.13 7.40 -5.31
CA GLU A 134 15.35 6.93 -6.68
C GLU A 134 14.62 5.61 -6.96
N PHE A 135 14.65 4.67 -5.99
CA PHE A 135 13.92 3.42 -6.07
C PHE A 135 12.41 3.64 -6.25
N LEU A 136 11.84 4.55 -5.45
CA LEU A 136 10.42 4.90 -5.54
C LEU A 136 10.07 5.62 -6.83
N GLU A 137 10.94 6.51 -7.33
CA GLU A 137 10.75 7.16 -8.62
C GLU A 137 10.71 6.13 -9.76
N ASN A 138 11.59 5.14 -9.76
CA ASN A 138 11.62 4.08 -10.76
C ASN A 138 10.33 3.23 -10.74
N MET A 139 9.80 2.90 -9.56
CA MET A 139 8.47 2.29 -9.45
C MET A 139 7.37 3.19 -10.00
N GLY A 140 7.44 4.50 -9.74
CA GLY A 140 6.53 5.51 -10.25
C GLY A 140 6.54 5.62 -11.77
N TYR A 141 7.73 5.60 -12.40
CA TYR A 141 7.86 5.62 -13.85
C TYR A 141 7.27 4.37 -14.50
N LEU A 142 7.42 3.19 -13.90
CA LEU A 142 6.73 1.99 -14.37
C LEU A 142 5.20 2.17 -14.35
N ILE A 143 4.66 2.75 -13.27
CA ILE A 143 3.22 3.03 -13.15
C ILE A 143 2.78 4.07 -14.20
N TRP A 144 3.61 5.07 -14.48
CA TRP A 144 3.36 6.04 -15.55
C TRP A 144 3.29 5.40 -16.93
N GLU A 145 4.21 4.50 -17.25
CA GLU A 145 4.27 3.84 -18.57
C GLU A 145 3.14 2.83 -18.77
N LYS A 146 2.73 2.12 -17.71
CA LYS A 146 1.87 0.91 -17.83
C LYS A 146 0.59 0.96 -17.00
N GLY A 147 0.34 2.05 -16.27
CA GLY A 147 -0.75 2.16 -15.30
C GLY A 147 -2.09 2.68 -15.84
N LEU A 148 -2.18 3.04 -17.13
CA LEU A 148 -3.47 3.31 -17.79
C LEU A 148 -4.16 1.98 -18.14
N LEU A 149 -4.91 1.43 -17.19
CA LEU A 149 -5.50 0.10 -17.31
C LEU A 149 -6.79 0.10 -18.16
N TYR A 150 -7.01 -1.02 -18.87
CA TYR A 150 -8.27 -1.29 -19.58
C TYR A 150 -9.44 -1.65 -18.66
N LYS A 151 -9.25 -1.61 -17.34
CA LYS A 151 -10.18 -2.13 -16.32
C LYS A 151 -11.13 -1.08 -15.71
N GLY A 152 -11.13 0.14 -16.23
CA GLY A 152 -11.99 1.22 -15.74
C GLY A 152 -11.33 2.10 -14.69
N PHE A 153 -12.16 2.68 -13.82
CA PHE A 153 -11.80 3.82 -12.97
C PHE A 153 -11.68 3.52 -11.48
N GLY A 154 -11.89 2.29 -11.04
CA GLY A 154 -11.86 1.93 -9.62
C GLY A 154 -10.52 2.17 -8.93
N LEU A 155 -10.57 2.20 -7.60
CA LEU A 155 -9.36 2.28 -6.76
C LEU A 155 -8.58 0.95 -6.73
N CYS A 156 -9.25 -0.19 -6.80
CA CYS A 156 -8.62 -1.51 -6.58
C CYS A 156 -7.62 -1.87 -7.69
N HIS A 157 -8.04 -1.68 -8.94
CA HIS A 157 -7.30 -2.09 -10.14
C HIS A 157 -7.74 -1.27 -11.36
N GLY A 158 -7.98 0.02 -11.18
CA GLY A 158 -8.35 0.96 -12.23
C GLY A 158 -7.37 2.13 -12.36
N ILE A 159 -7.64 3.01 -13.33
CA ILE A 159 -6.82 4.18 -13.64
C ILE A 159 -6.69 5.11 -12.44
N SER A 160 -7.77 5.31 -11.68
CA SER A 160 -7.79 6.26 -10.56
C SER A 160 -6.93 5.81 -9.39
N GLY A 161 -7.00 4.52 -9.01
CA GLY A 161 -6.12 3.97 -7.97
C GLY A 161 -4.64 4.11 -8.32
N ASN A 162 -4.29 3.88 -9.59
CA ASN A 162 -2.93 4.09 -10.08
C ASN A 162 -2.53 5.58 -10.10
N GLY A 163 -3.46 6.46 -10.48
CA GLY A 163 -3.25 7.91 -10.52
C GLY A 163 -2.96 8.52 -9.15
N ILE A 164 -3.55 7.98 -8.08
CA ILE A 164 -3.30 8.42 -6.70
C ILE A 164 -1.82 8.30 -6.32
N VAL A 165 -1.08 7.30 -6.83
CA VAL A 165 0.35 7.11 -6.52
C VAL A 165 1.19 8.34 -6.87
N PHE A 166 0.86 9.03 -7.95
CA PHE A 166 1.59 10.24 -8.32
C PHE A 166 1.39 11.37 -7.32
N LEU A 167 0.27 11.40 -6.60
CA LEU A 167 0.06 12.36 -5.51
C LEU A 167 0.88 11.97 -4.27
N TYR A 168 1.05 10.68 -3.99
CA TYR A 168 2.00 10.22 -2.96
C TYR A 168 3.44 10.62 -3.29
N LEU A 169 3.88 10.38 -4.53
CA LEU A 169 5.21 10.77 -4.99
C LEU A 169 5.41 12.28 -4.99
N TYR A 170 4.37 13.05 -5.37
CA TYR A 170 4.39 14.50 -5.26
C TYR A 170 4.57 14.96 -3.81
N ASN A 171 3.78 14.43 -2.87
CA ASN A 171 3.88 14.80 -1.46
C ASN A 171 5.21 14.37 -0.82
N LEU A 172 5.80 13.27 -1.30
CA LEU A 172 7.10 12.79 -0.81
C LEU A 172 8.27 13.64 -1.32
N THR A 173 8.26 13.99 -2.60
CA THR A 173 9.43 14.60 -3.29
C THR A 173 9.31 16.11 -3.46
N ASN A 174 8.09 16.64 -3.34
CA ASN A 174 7.72 18.00 -3.75
C ASN A 174 8.03 18.32 -5.22
N ASP A 175 8.29 17.30 -6.06
CA ASP A 175 8.55 17.46 -7.49
C ASP A 175 7.24 17.53 -8.27
N LYS A 176 6.99 18.70 -8.87
CA LYS A 176 5.77 19.01 -9.62
C LYS A 176 5.53 18.07 -10.81
N LYS A 177 6.55 17.35 -11.31
CA LYS A 177 6.36 16.36 -12.39
C LYS A 177 5.32 15.30 -12.02
N TRP A 178 5.31 14.86 -10.77
CA TRP A 178 4.38 13.83 -10.29
C TRP A 178 2.95 14.37 -10.24
N TYR A 179 2.76 15.59 -9.74
CA TYR A 179 1.45 16.24 -9.80
C TYR A 179 0.93 16.39 -11.24
N ILE A 180 1.81 16.75 -12.19
CA ILE A 180 1.45 16.82 -13.62
C ILE A 180 1.02 15.46 -14.17
N MET A 181 1.69 14.36 -13.77
CA MET A 181 1.29 13.01 -14.15
C MET A 181 -0.09 12.63 -13.60
N ALA A 182 -0.39 13.00 -12.34
CA ALA A 182 -1.72 12.84 -11.76
C ALA A 182 -2.79 13.60 -12.57
N LEU A 183 -2.52 14.87 -12.92
CA LEU A 183 -3.42 15.68 -13.76
C LEU A 183 -3.65 15.04 -15.14
N LYS A 184 -2.62 14.44 -15.75
CA LYS A 184 -2.76 13.74 -17.03
C LYS A 184 -3.65 12.49 -16.90
N TYR A 185 -3.56 11.74 -15.80
CA TYR A 185 -4.47 10.62 -15.51
C TYR A 185 -5.90 11.11 -15.32
N ALA A 186 -6.10 12.23 -14.60
CA ALA A 186 -7.41 12.84 -14.42
C ALA A 186 -8.02 13.27 -15.78
N LEU A 187 -7.24 13.98 -16.59
CA LEU A 187 -7.66 14.42 -17.93
C LEU A 187 -8.01 13.24 -18.84
N PHE A 188 -7.19 12.19 -18.82
CA PHE A 188 -7.48 10.96 -19.57
C PHE A 188 -8.82 10.35 -19.15
N SER A 189 -9.03 10.19 -17.84
CA SER A 189 -10.25 9.60 -17.31
C SER A 189 -11.50 10.40 -17.67
N ILE A 190 -11.44 11.74 -17.61
CA ILE A 190 -12.54 12.61 -18.02
C ILE A 190 -12.79 12.50 -19.53
N LYS A 191 -11.74 12.60 -20.35
CA LYS A 191 -11.83 12.54 -21.82
C LYS A 191 -12.45 11.22 -22.30
N TYR A 192 -12.08 10.11 -21.66
CA TYR A 192 -12.55 8.77 -22.05
C TYR A 192 -13.62 8.21 -21.13
N PHE A 193 -14.30 9.04 -20.34
CA PHE A 193 -15.28 8.60 -19.33
C PHE A 193 -16.28 7.58 -19.88
N LYS A 194 -16.98 7.93 -20.97
CA LYS A 194 -17.99 7.06 -21.59
C LYS A 194 -17.45 5.70 -22.03
N LYS A 195 -16.17 5.63 -22.41
CA LYS A 195 -15.53 4.38 -22.88
C LYS A 195 -15.29 3.40 -21.74
N PHE A 196 -14.99 3.90 -20.54
CA PHE A 196 -14.55 3.08 -19.41
C PHE A 196 -15.62 2.91 -18.32
N TYR A 197 -16.69 3.71 -18.35
CA TYR A 197 -17.72 3.73 -17.31
C TYR A 197 -18.36 2.35 -17.07
N ASN A 198 -18.80 1.64 -18.13
CA ASN A 198 -19.49 0.34 -18.01
C ASN A 198 -18.55 -0.88 -18.09
N ILE A 199 -17.23 -0.69 -17.98
CA ILE A 199 -16.29 -1.82 -17.99
C ILE A 199 -16.34 -2.65 -16.70
N PRO A 200 -16.37 -2.06 -15.48
CA PRO A 200 -16.36 -2.82 -14.25
C PRO A 200 -17.71 -3.49 -13.96
N ASP A 201 -17.69 -4.56 -13.16
CA ASP A 201 -18.92 -5.29 -12.76
C ASP A 201 -19.87 -4.41 -11.95
N ARG A 202 -19.32 -3.50 -11.13
CA ARG A 202 -20.07 -2.50 -10.37
C ARG A 202 -19.67 -1.08 -10.79
N PRO A 203 -20.23 -0.54 -11.90
CA PRO A 203 -19.84 0.75 -12.50
C PRO A 203 -19.86 1.96 -11.55
N ASP A 204 -20.74 1.95 -10.55
CA ASP A 204 -20.92 3.07 -9.62
C ASP A 204 -20.16 2.90 -8.29
N SER A 205 -19.48 1.77 -8.09
CA SER A 205 -18.80 1.45 -6.83
C SER A 205 -17.48 2.20 -6.63
N LEU A 206 -17.01 2.25 -5.37
CA LEU A 206 -15.75 2.91 -5.02
C LEU A 206 -14.51 2.19 -5.56
N TYR A 207 -14.43 0.87 -5.37
CA TYR A 207 -13.20 0.12 -5.67
C TYR A 207 -13.11 -0.39 -7.11
N GLU A 208 -14.23 -0.47 -7.85
CA GLU A 208 -14.24 -0.90 -9.26
C GLU A 208 -14.69 0.22 -10.19
N GLY A 209 -15.67 1.01 -9.75
CA GLY A 209 -16.41 1.96 -10.55
C GLY A 209 -15.88 3.40 -10.56
N TYR A 210 -16.71 4.30 -11.10
CA TYR A 210 -16.37 5.71 -11.27
C TYR A 210 -16.35 6.50 -9.95
N ALA A 211 -16.95 6.00 -8.87
CA ALA A 211 -16.81 6.66 -7.57
C ALA A 211 -15.33 6.73 -7.14
N GLY A 212 -14.50 5.76 -7.56
CA GLY A 212 -13.04 5.83 -7.43
C GLY A 212 -12.41 7.00 -8.21
N LEU A 213 -12.95 7.35 -9.39
CA LEU A 213 -12.53 8.55 -10.12
C LEU A 213 -12.88 9.83 -9.36
N ILE A 214 -14.08 9.92 -8.78
CA ILE A 214 -14.49 11.10 -7.99
C ILE A 214 -13.54 11.33 -6.81
N VAL A 215 -13.18 10.27 -6.10
CA VAL A 215 -12.18 10.34 -5.02
C VAL A 215 -10.83 10.81 -5.53
N PHE A 216 -10.32 10.21 -6.61
CA PHE A 216 -9.05 10.62 -7.20
C PHE A 216 -9.05 12.09 -7.63
N LEU A 217 -10.10 12.56 -8.31
CA LEU A 217 -10.24 13.97 -8.70
C LEU A 217 -10.27 14.90 -7.49
N SER A 218 -10.91 14.47 -6.40
CA SER A 218 -10.93 15.23 -5.14
C SER A 218 -9.53 15.39 -4.55
N PHE A 219 -8.68 14.35 -4.60
CA PHE A 219 -7.29 14.45 -4.18
C PHE A 219 -6.44 15.29 -5.13
N VAL A 220 -6.70 15.28 -6.44
CA VAL A 220 -6.02 16.17 -7.40
C VAL A 220 -6.28 17.65 -7.08
N LEU A 221 -7.47 17.99 -6.54
CA LEU A 221 -7.79 19.35 -6.07
C LEU A 221 -7.06 19.73 -4.78
N LYS A 222 -6.76 18.76 -3.91
CA LYS A 222 -6.07 18.94 -2.63
C LYS A 222 -5.01 17.85 -2.39
N PRO A 223 -3.87 17.89 -3.09
CA PRO A 223 -2.86 16.83 -3.04
C PRO A 223 -2.34 16.54 -1.63
N ASP A 224 -2.19 17.57 -0.80
CA ASP A 224 -1.67 17.45 0.58
C ASP A 224 -2.56 16.58 1.49
N LEU A 225 -3.83 16.38 1.11
CA LEU A 225 -4.80 15.56 1.83
C LEU A 225 -4.89 14.12 1.28
N THR A 226 -3.99 13.73 0.38
CA THR A 226 -4.03 12.40 -0.24
C THR A 226 -3.78 11.31 0.78
N TYR A 227 -4.67 10.32 0.77
CA TYR A 227 -4.50 9.00 1.37
C TYR A 227 -5.31 7.98 0.56
N PHE A 228 -5.02 6.70 0.69
CA PHE A 228 -5.69 5.63 -0.02
C PHE A 228 -6.79 5.06 0.88
N LEU A 229 -8.04 5.37 0.52
CA LEU A 229 -9.22 4.94 1.27
C LEU A 229 -9.16 3.43 1.59
N GLY A 230 -9.40 3.08 2.85
CA GLY A 230 -9.41 1.69 3.32
C GLY A 230 -8.06 0.97 3.33
N TYR A 231 -6.95 1.66 3.01
CA TYR A 231 -5.60 1.10 3.05
C TYR A 231 -4.70 1.83 4.05
N ASP A 232 -4.72 3.16 4.05
CA ASP A 232 -4.03 3.99 5.04
C ASP A 232 -4.93 5.14 5.53
N PHE A 233 -4.33 6.10 6.25
CA PHE A 233 -5.05 7.15 6.98
C PHE A 233 -4.51 8.53 6.61
N PRO A 234 -5.34 9.59 6.68
CA PRO A 234 -4.89 10.95 6.46
C PRO A 234 -3.83 11.35 7.50
N ASN A 235 -2.83 12.11 7.05
CA ASN A 235 -1.72 12.59 7.89
C ASN A 235 -2.20 13.29 9.17
N SER A 236 -3.33 13.99 9.14
CA SER A 236 -3.90 14.69 10.31
C SER A 236 -4.27 13.77 11.47
N ILE A 237 -4.57 12.48 11.21
CA ILE A 237 -4.88 11.50 12.25
C ILE A 237 -3.59 10.94 12.88
N ILE A 238 -2.51 10.90 12.09
CA ILE A 238 -1.21 10.32 12.46
C ILE A 238 -0.29 11.39 13.09
N SER A 239 -0.37 12.67 12.70
CA SER A 239 0.64 13.71 13.00
C SER A 239 0.60 14.31 14.41
N THR A 240 -0.04 13.69 15.39
CA THR A 240 0.07 14.15 16.79
C THR A 240 1.26 13.43 17.43
N HIS A 241 2.44 14.08 17.40
CA HIS A 241 3.65 13.77 18.16
C HIS A 241 3.93 12.27 18.42
N MET A 242 4.54 11.60 17.43
CA MET A 242 5.38 10.40 17.65
C MET A 242 6.75 10.62 17.04
#